data_AF-A0A948MIA3-F1
#
_entry.id   AF-A0A948MIA3-F1
#
_cell.length_a   1.000
_cell.length_b   1.000
_cell.length_c   1.000
_cell.angle_alpha   90.00
_cell.angle_beta   90.00
_cell.angle_gamma   90.00
#
_symmetry.space_group_name_H-M   'P 1'
#
loop_
_entity.id
_entity.type
_entity.pdbx_description
1 polymer ?
#
loop_
_entity_poly.entity_id
_entity_poly.type
_entity_poly.pdbx_seq_one_letter_code
_entity_poly.pdbx_strand_id
1 'polypeptide(L)' 'AKSGIFEYIEIFYNRVRRHSAIGYVSPAEFERKCA' A
#
# COMPACT_ATOMS: atom_id res chain seq x y z
N ALA A 1 21.96 0.05 0.45
CA ALA A 1 21.05 0.91 -0.34
C ALA A 1 19.64 0.31 -0.58
N LYS A 2 19.33 -0.95 -0.21
CA LYS A 2 17.98 -1.54 -0.44
C LYS A 2 16.93 -1.22 0.64
N SER A 3 17.33 -0.86 1.85
CA SER A 3 16.39 -0.66 2.98
C SER A 3 15.40 0.49 2.75
N GLY A 4 15.83 1.60 2.15
CA GLY A 4 14.94 2.76 1.95
C GLY A 4 13.78 2.48 0.99
N ILE A 5 14.01 1.64 -0.03
CA ILE A 5 12.95 1.26 -0.98
C ILE A 5 11.96 0.31 -0.32
N PHE A 6 12.46 -0.63 0.48
CA PHE A 6 11.61 -1.58 1.20
C PHE A 6 10.71 -0.84 2.21
N GLU A 7 11.28 0.05 3.01
CA GLU A 7 10.55 0.86 3.97
C GLU A 7 9.51 1.77 3.29
N TYR A 8 9.85 2.37 2.14
CA TYR A 8 8.91 3.14 1.34
C TYR A 8 7.73 2.29 0.83
N ILE A 9 7.99 1.06 0.37
CA ILE A 9 6.93 0.18 -0.14
C ILE A 9 5.99 -0.27 1.00
N GLU A 10 6.54 -0.69 2.14
CA GLU A 10 5.72 -1.21 3.24
C GLU A 10 4.97 -0.11 4.01
N ILE A 11 5.65 1.00 4.33
CA ILE A 11 5.07 2.04 5.18
C ILE A 11 4.27 3.04 4.37
N PHE A 12 4.77 3.47 3.21
CA PHE A 12 4.15 4.54 2.45
C PHE A 12 3.24 4.01 1.32
N TYR A 13 3.77 3.15 0.46
CA TYR A 13 3.04 2.68 -0.72
C TYR A 13 1.87 1.77 -0.36
N ASN A 14 2.08 0.74 0.47
CA ASN A 14 1.05 -0.24 0.78
C ASN A 14 0.01 0.28 1.78
N ARG A 15 0.38 1.17 2.71
CA ARG A 15 -0.52 1.65 3.77
C ARG A 15 -1.21 2.97 3.45
N VAL A 16 -0.49 3.94 2.87
CA VAL A 16 -0.97 5.34 2.74
C VAL A 16 -1.42 5.66 1.33
N ARG A 17 -0.73 5.13 0.30
CA ARG A 17 -1.07 5.44 -1.09
C ARG A 17 -2.41 4.83 -1.47
N ARG A 18 -3.33 5.67 -1.92
CA ARG A 18 -4.63 5.25 -2.46
C ARG A 18 -4.54 5.06 -3.97
N HIS A 19 -5.08 3.95 -4.46
CA HIS A 19 -5.09 3.65 -5.89
C HIS A 19 -6.51 3.71 -6.44
N SER A 20 -6.72 4.50 -7.50
CA SER A 20 -8.01 4.61 -8.19
C SER A 20 -8.49 3.27 -8.77
N ALA A 21 -7.56 2.42 -9.20
CA ALA A 21 -7.85 1.09 -9.76
C ALA A 21 -8.55 0.13 -8.77
N ILE A 22 -8.36 0.32 -7.45
CA ILE A 22 -8.97 -0.50 -6.40
C ILE A 22 -10.05 0.28 -5.63
N GLY A 23 -10.54 1.40 -6.18
CA GLY A 23 -11.61 2.18 -5.56
C GLY A 23 -11.13 3.20 -4.53
N TYR A 24 -9.94 3.78 -4.73
CA TYR A 24 -9.34 4.80 -3.85
C TYR A 24 -9.06 4.31 -2.43
N VAL A 25 -8.81 3.03 -2.25
CA VAL A 25 -8.31 2.45 -1.00
C VAL A 25 -6.82 2.14 -1.14
N SER A 26 -6.13 1.98 -0.01
CA SER A 26 -4.74 1.51 -0.04
C SER A 26 -4.67 -0.01 -0.24
N PRO A 27 -3.56 -0.53 -0.78
CA PRO A 27 -3.38 -1.98 -0.95
C PRO A 27 -3.63 -2.78 0.33
N ALA A 28 -3.17 -2.29 1.49
CA ALA A 28 -3.40 -2.94 2.78
C ALA A 28 -4.86 -2.88 3.25
N GLU A 29 -5.62 -1.86 2.87
CA GLU A 29 -7.07 -1.82 3.11
C GLU A 29 -7.83 -2.75 2.16
N PHE A 30 -7.38 -2.85 0.91
CA PHE A 30 -7.95 -3.77 -0.06
C PHE A 30 -7.79 -5.23 0.37
N GLU A 31 -6.57 -5.63 0.78
CA GLU A 31 -6.31 -6.98 1.31
C GLU A 31 -7.19 -7.29 2.53
N ARG A 32 -7.41 -6.32 3.44
CA ARG A 32 -8.30 -6.48 4.60
C ARG A 32 -9.78 -6.58 4.25
N LYS A 33 -10.21 -6.02 3.12
CA LYS A 33 -11.61 -6.10 2.65
C LYS A 33 -11.89 -7.35 1.82
N CYS A 34 -10.87 -7.92 1.19
CA CYS A 34 -10.98 -9.14 0.39
C CYS A 34 -10.75 -10.43 1.19
N ALA A 35 -10.28 -10.32 2.43
CA ALA A 35 -10.24 -11.41 3.41
C ALA A 35 -11.63 -11.63 4.03
#